data_AF-A0A958U227-F1
#
_entry.id   AF-A0A958U227-F1
#
_cell.length_a   1.000
_cell.length_b   1.000
_cell.length_c   1.000
_cell.angle_alpha   90.00
_cell.angle_beta   90.00
_cell.angle_gamma   90.00
#
_symmetry.space_group_name_H-M   'P 1'
#
loop_
_entity.id
_entity.type
_entity.pdbx_description
1 polymer ?
#
loop_
_entity_poly.entity_id
_entity_poly.type
_entity_poly.pdbx_seq_one_letter_code
_entity_poly.pdbx_strand_id
1 'polypeptide(L)'
;GQDGNANVITVLFENKAYIAGITDFIIPEITQDILDNGVVLGYLSAINNRWLSLPYNYGGLEMHIFSIQLNKLLLASNDDGGSNFRFVIIEGSAGNRPNKKGGKSAKEAIYEELEQAGVDINDYDAVANHYNIPN
;
A
#
# COMPACT_ATOMS: atom_id res chain seq x y z
N GLY A 1 14.20 -5.37 -9.01
CA GLY A 1 15.58 -5.85 -9.28
C GLY A 1 15.62 -6.49 -10.64
N GLN A 2 16.71 -6.28 -11.39
CA GLN A 2 17.14 -6.86 -12.68
C GLN A 2 16.18 -6.95 -13.90
N ASP A 3 14.84 -6.91 -13.74
CA ASP A 3 13.88 -7.06 -14.86
C ASP A 3 12.94 -5.86 -15.07
N GLY A 4 13.22 -4.70 -14.46
CA GLY A 4 12.28 -3.57 -14.52
C GLY A 4 11.05 -3.74 -13.62
N ASN A 5 10.83 -4.93 -13.05
CA ASN A 5 9.91 -5.10 -11.93
C ASN A 5 10.47 -4.35 -10.71
N ALA A 6 9.71 -3.36 -10.25
CA ALA A 6 9.86 -2.74 -8.95
C ALA A 6 10.14 -3.81 -7.89
N ASN A 7 11.03 -3.54 -6.93
CA ASN A 7 11.10 -4.41 -5.76
C ASN A 7 9.79 -4.20 -4.99
N VAL A 8 8.98 -5.25 -4.90
CA VAL A 8 7.72 -5.23 -4.16
C VAL A 8 7.90 -6.03 -2.89
N ILE A 9 7.53 -5.43 -1.76
CA ILE A 9 7.54 -6.07 -0.45
C ILE A 9 6.12 -6.05 0.10
N THR A 10 5.72 -7.13 0.75
CA THR A 10 4.45 -7.18 1.47
C THR A 10 4.65 -7.39 2.95
N VAL A 11 3.84 -6.69 3.74
CA VAL A 11 3.83 -6.79 5.20
C VAL A 11 2.43 -7.12 5.65
N LEU A 12 2.28 -8.26 6.34
CA LEU A 12 1.03 -8.75 6.90
C LEU A 12 1.02 -8.53 8.42
N PHE A 13 -0.03 -7.89 8.92
CA PHE A 13 -0.36 -7.82 10.33
C PHE A 13 -1.61 -8.64 10.57
N GLU A 14 -1.49 -9.73 11.32
CA GLU A 14 -2.63 -10.58 11.67
C GLU A 14 -3.29 -10.11 12.96
N ASN A 15 -4.63 -10.08 12.99
CA ASN A 15 -5.45 -9.72 14.16
C ASN A 15 -4.99 -8.44 14.87
N LYS A 16 -4.56 -7.44 14.10
CA LYS A 16 -4.06 -6.19 14.63
C LYS A 16 -5.24 -5.37 15.14
N ALA A 17 -5.21 -5.07 16.43
CA ALA A 17 -6.13 -4.14 17.05
C ALA A 17 -5.91 -2.71 16.54
N TYR A 18 -6.99 -1.98 16.37
CA TYR A 18 -7.02 -0.56 16.04
C TYR A 18 -8.04 0.16 16.94
N ILE A 19 -7.86 1.48 17.07
CA ILE A 19 -8.73 2.35 17.87
C ILE A 19 -9.39 3.41 16.99
N ALA A 20 -10.51 3.94 17.48
CA ALA A 20 -11.09 5.20 17.04
C ALA A 20 -10.05 6.30 17.28
N GLY A 21 -9.60 6.94 16.21
CA GLY A 21 -8.43 7.81 16.20
C GLY A 21 -7.31 7.20 15.38
N ILE A 22 -6.06 7.29 15.87
CA ILE A 22 -4.85 6.91 15.14
C ILE A 22 -4.24 5.63 15.72
N THR A 23 -3.95 4.66 14.85
CA THR A 23 -3.25 3.42 15.18
C THR A 23 -1.94 3.32 14.41
N ASP A 24 -0.85 3.00 15.12
CA ASP A 24 0.49 2.85 14.55
C ASP A 24 0.75 1.42 14.03
N PHE A 25 1.28 1.36 12.81
CA PHE A 25 1.85 0.18 12.19
C PHE A 25 3.34 0.38 11.98
N ILE A 26 4.18 -0.40 12.67
CA ILE A 26 5.63 -0.36 12.50
C ILE A 26 6.01 -1.22 11.30
N ILE A 27 6.50 -0.58 10.24
CA ILE A 27 6.80 -1.18 8.94
C ILE A 27 8.20 -0.70 8.54
N PRO A 28 9.28 -1.37 9.01
CA PRO A 28 10.67 -0.96 8.75
C PRO A 28 11.03 -0.82 7.27
N GLU A 29 10.29 -1.47 6.38
CA GLU A 29 10.45 -1.45 4.93
C GLU A 29 10.00 -0.12 4.31
N ILE A 30 9.27 0.72 5.05
CA ILE A 30 8.99 2.11 4.66
C ILE A 30 10.26 2.94 4.89
N THR A 31 11.21 2.80 3.97
CA THR A 31 12.46 3.57 3.98
C THR A 31 12.26 4.97 3.39
N GLN A 32 13.30 5.83 3.48
CA GLN A 32 13.26 7.15 2.86
C GLN A 32 13.05 7.07 1.33
N ASP A 33 13.62 6.06 0.66
CA ASP A 33 13.42 5.90 -0.80
C ASP A 33 11.96 5.55 -1.13
N ILE A 34 11.27 4.81 -0.26
CA ILE A 34 9.82 4.56 -0.39
C ILE A 34 9.02 5.85 -0.21
N LEU A 35 9.36 6.69 0.77
CA LEU A 35 8.67 7.96 0.98
C LEU A 35 8.84 8.92 -0.21
N ASP A 36 10.05 8.96 -0.77
CA ASP A 36 10.38 9.91 -1.84
C ASP A 36 9.92 9.41 -3.22
N ASN A 37 10.00 8.10 -3.46
CA ASN A 37 9.88 7.53 -4.80
C ASN A 37 8.94 6.31 -4.91
N GLY A 38 8.45 5.78 -3.79
CA GLY A 38 7.65 4.55 -3.76
C GLY A 38 6.14 4.78 -3.67
N VAL A 39 5.42 3.66 -3.62
CA VAL A 39 4.00 3.58 -3.33
C VAL A 39 3.78 2.61 -2.17
N VAL A 40 2.88 2.96 -1.25
CA VAL A 40 2.37 2.03 -0.23
C VAL A 40 0.87 1.90 -0.44
N LEU A 41 0.42 0.70 -0.76
CA LEU A 41 -1.00 0.34 -0.85
C LEU A 41 -1.40 -0.39 0.44
N GLY A 42 -2.54 -0.04 1.01
CA GLY A 42 -3.05 -0.65 2.23
C GLY A 42 -4.35 -1.40 1.99
N TYR A 43 -4.47 -2.57 2.61
CA TYR A 43 -5.64 -3.43 2.53
C TYR A 43 -6.01 -3.96 3.92
N LEU A 44 -7.29 -4.21 4.14
CA LEU A 44 -7.80 -4.93 5.31
C LEU A 44 -8.55 -6.20 4.89
N SER A 45 -8.56 -7.22 5.74
CA SER A 45 -9.37 -8.42 5.48
C SER A 45 -10.82 -8.21 5.89
N ALA A 46 -11.75 -8.58 5.03
CA ALA A 46 -13.18 -8.63 5.30
C ALA A 46 -13.63 -10.00 5.82
N ILE A 47 -14.85 -10.04 6.36
CA ILE A 47 -15.61 -11.27 6.60
C ILE A 47 -15.72 -11.97 5.23
N ASN A 48 -15.12 -13.16 5.07
CA ASN A 48 -14.92 -13.96 3.84
C ASN A 48 -13.50 -13.96 3.24
N ASN A 49 -12.47 -13.55 3.98
CA ASN A 49 -11.06 -13.58 3.54
C ASN A 49 -10.76 -12.78 2.26
N ARG A 50 -11.65 -11.85 1.89
CA ARG A 50 -11.37 -10.89 0.82
C ARG A 50 -10.59 -9.72 1.37
N TRP A 51 -9.60 -9.27 0.62
CA TRP A 51 -8.87 -8.05 0.93
C TRP A 51 -9.59 -6.85 0.33
N LEU A 52 -9.85 -5.84 1.13
CA LEU A 52 -10.49 -4.58 0.73
C LEU A 52 -9.47 -3.46 0.84
N SER A 53 -9.41 -2.58 -0.16
CA SER A 53 -8.49 -1.46 -0.17
C SER A 53 -8.83 -0.41 0.88
N LEU A 54 -7.78 0.28 1.35
CA LEU A 54 -7.90 1.53 2.08
C LEU A 54 -7.83 2.70 1.07
N PRO A 55 -8.66 3.74 1.21
CA PRO A 55 -9.63 3.95 2.27
C PRO A 55 -10.84 3.01 2.17
N TYR A 56 -11.35 2.58 3.33
CA TYR A 56 -12.55 1.77 3.46
C TYR A 56 -13.67 2.59 4.08
N ASN A 57 -14.85 2.59 3.47
CA ASN A 57 -16.04 3.25 4.00
C ASN A 57 -17.27 2.37 3.71
N TYR A 58 -17.71 1.60 4.70
CA TYR A 58 -18.90 0.77 4.60
C TYR A 58 -19.44 0.40 5.98
N GLY A 59 -20.76 0.31 6.11
CA GLY A 59 -21.41 -0.13 7.36
C GLY A 59 -21.18 0.82 8.55
N GLY A 60 -20.81 2.08 8.30
CA GLY A 60 -20.48 3.06 9.34
C GLY A 60 -19.02 3.05 9.78
N LEU A 61 -18.22 2.05 9.34
CA LEU A 61 -16.78 2.02 9.57
C LEU A 61 -16.08 2.83 8.47
N GLU A 62 -15.29 3.81 8.88
CA GLU A 62 -14.41 4.60 8.04
C GLU A 62 -12.97 4.38 8.47
N MET A 63 -12.12 3.90 7.55
CA MET A 63 -10.69 3.73 7.78
C MET A 63 -9.87 4.23 6.60
N HIS A 64 -8.78 4.93 6.86
CA HIS A 64 -7.85 5.38 5.82
C HIS A 64 -6.43 5.53 6.35
N ILE A 65 -5.46 5.47 5.44
CA ILE A 65 -4.08 5.80 5.78
C ILE A 65 -4.01 7.31 6.05
N PHE A 66 -3.78 7.68 7.30
CA PHE A 66 -3.66 9.07 7.74
C PHE A 66 -2.31 9.68 7.34
N SER A 67 -1.23 8.92 7.54
CA SER A 67 0.13 9.36 7.23
C SER A 67 1.03 8.16 7.01
N ILE A 68 2.00 8.31 6.10
CA ILE A 68 3.11 7.40 5.92
C ILE A 68 4.37 8.14 6.39
N GLN A 69 5.20 7.50 7.23
CA GLN A 69 6.40 8.07 7.82
C GLN A 69 7.53 7.05 7.77
N LEU A 70 8.77 7.49 8.05
CA LEU A 70 9.90 6.57 8.06
C LEU A 70 9.64 5.44 9.06
N ASN A 71 9.71 4.20 8.57
CA ASN A 71 9.50 2.95 9.30
C ASN A 71 8.08 2.73 9.84
N LYS A 72 7.07 3.55 9.48
CA LYS A 72 5.71 3.37 9.99
C LYS A 72 4.59 3.96 9.14
N LEU A 73 3.40 3.44 9.36
CA LEU A 73 2.15 3.92 8.81
C LEU A 73 1.17 4.23 9.93
N LEU A 74 0.46 5.36 9.82
CA LEU A 74 -0.60 5.79 10.72
C LEU A 74 -1.94 5.53 10.04
N LEU A 75 -2.77 4.68 10.64
CA LEU A 75 -4.13 4.41 10.20
C LEU A 75 -5.10 5.23 11.03
N ALA A 76 -6.01 5.96 10.38
CA ALA A 76 -7.16 6.58 11.04
C ALA A 76 -8.38 5.65 10.93
N SER A 77 -9.11 5.51 12.04
CA SER A 77 -10.41 4.82 12.11
C SER A 77 -11.41 5.68 12.91
N ASN A 78 -12.70 5.56 12.61
CA ASN A 78 -13.78 6.14 13.43
C ASN A 78 -14.35 5.18 14.49
N ASP A 79 -13.84 3.95 14.57
CA ASP A 79 -14.27 2.91 15.51
C ASP A 79 -13.07 2.11 16.05
N ASP A 80 -13.30 1.37 17.15
CA ASP A 80 -12.36 0.41 17.74
C ASP A 80 -12.59 -0.99 17.16
N GLY A 81 -11.53 -1.78 16.99
CA GLY A 81 -11.70 -3.15 16.49
C GLY A 81 -10.39 -3.92 16.27
N GLY A 82 -10.47 -4.98 15.46
CA GLY A 82 -9.32 -5.77 15.05
C GLY A 82 -9.54 -6.39 13.67
N SER A 83 -8.50 -6.38 12.84
CA SER A 83 -8.52 -6.98 11.50
C SER A 83 -7.13 -7.45 11.09
N ASN A 84 -7.05 -8.22 10.00
CA ASN A 84 -5.77 -8.41 9.32
C ASN A 84 -5.54 -7.23 8.38
N PHE A 85 -4.31 -6.73 8.34
CA PHE A 85 -3.90 -5.67 7.42
C PHE A 85 -2.76 -6.17 6.56
N ARG A 86 -2.80 -5.84 5.27
CA ARG A 86 -1.73 -6.13 4.34
C ARG A 86 -1.29 -4.83 3.68
N PHE A 87 0.00 -4.54 3.72
CA PHE A 87 0.59 -3.39 3.04
C PHE A 87 1.48 -3.89 1.92
N VAL A 88 1.29 -3.35 0.71
CA VAL A 88 2.13 -3.60 -0.45
C VAL A 88 3.00 -2.36 -0.67
N ILE A 89 4.30 -2.55 -0.57
CA ILE A 89 5.31 -1.50 -0.66
C ILE A 89 6.03 -1.71 -2.00
N ILE A 90 5.91 -0.73 -2.89
CA ILE A 90 6.43 -0.78 -4.26
C ILE A 90 7.52 0.28 -4.38
N GLU A 91 8.75 -0.16 -4.62
CA GLU A 91 9.87 0.75 -4.89
C GLU A 91 9.74 1.43 -6.26
N GLY A 92 10.10 2.72 -6.32
CA GLY A 92 10.28 3.40 -7.60
C GLY A 92 11.42 2.81 -8.42
N SER A 93 11.16 2.41 -9.67
CA SER A 93 12.21 1.90 -10.55
C SER A 93 13.19 3.02 -10.97
N ALA A 94 14.45 2.68 -11.26
CA ALA A 94 15.46 3.66 -11.67
C ALA A 94 15.13 4.39 -12.99
N GLY A 95 14.26 3.82 -13.84
CA GLY A 95 13.71 4.48 -15.03
C GLY A 95 12.61 5.51 -14.72
N ASN A 96 12.02 5.42 -13.53
CA ASN A 96 10.95 6.27 -13.03
C ASN A 96 11.44 7.30 -11.97
N ARG A 97 12.69 7.20 -11.50
CA ARG A 97 13.30 8.23 -10.66
C ARG A 97 13.41 9.53 -11.47
N PRO A 98 12.94 10.69 -10.96
CA PRO A 98 12.81 11.91 -11.75
C PRO A 98 14.17 12.42 -12.22
N ASN A 99 14.58 12.00 -13.41
CA ASN A 99 15.72 12.54 -14.12
C ASN A 99 15.18 13.59 -15.10
N LYS A 100 15.32 14.87 -14.70
CA LYS A 100 15.06 16.13 -15.44
C LYS A 100 13.71 16.83 -15.19
N LYS A 101 13.81 18.17 -15.13
CA LYS A 101 12.73 19.16 -15.20
C LYS A 101 11.64 18.71 -16.19
N GLY A 102 10.45 18.38 -15.67
CA GLY A 102 9.24 18.11 -16.45
C GLY A 102 8.86 16.65 -16.64
N GLY A 103 9.58 15.68 -16.07
CA GLY A 103 9.21 14.26 -16.07
C GLY A 103 8.25 13.87 -14.94
N LYS A 104 7.51 12.76 -15.12
CA LYS A 104 6.62 12.17 -14.10
C LYS A 104 7.42 11.74 -12.88
N SER A 105 6.83 11.87 -11.69
CA SER A 105 7.41 11.31 -10.46
C SER A 105 7.40 9.78 -10.50
N ALA A 106 8.28 9.16 -9.72
CA ALA A 106 8.35 7.69 -9.64
C ALA A 106 7.01 7.07 -9.21
N LYS A 107 6.30 7.77 -8.31
CA LYS A 107 4.96 7.42 -7.85
C LYS A 107 3.92 7.44 -8.97
N GLU A 108 3.87 8.50 -9.77
CA GLU A 108 2.93 8.59 -10.91
C GLU A 108 3.19 7.48 -11.93
N ALA A 109 4.47 7.16 -12.18
CA ALA A 109 4.81 6.11 -13.12
C ALA A 109 4.41 4.70 -12.64
N ILE A 110 4.46 4.42 -11.33
CA ILE A 110 3.95 3.15 -10.76
C ILE A 110 2.43 3.03 -10.97
N TYR A 111 1.67 4.09 -10.69
CA TYR A 111 0.21 4.05 -10.90
C TYR A 111 -0.15 3.88 -12.37
N GLU A 112 0.56 4.55 -13.27
CA GLU A 112 0.34 4.40 -14.72
C GLU A 112 0.74 3.03 -15.24
N GLU A 113 1.80 2.42 -14.71
CA GLU A 113 2.17 1.04 -15.04
C GLU A 113 1.02 0.08 -14.69
N LEU A 114 0.48 0.19 -13.47
CA LEU A 114 -0.63 -0.63 -13.01
C LEU A 114 -1.90 -0.39 -13.85
N GLU A 115 -2.21 0.87 -14.15
CA GLU A 115 -3.35 1.23 -15.00
C GLU A 115 -3.19 0.68 -16.43
N GLN A 116 -2.02 0.81 -17.05
CA GLN A 116 -1.74 0.29 -18.39
C GLN A 116 -1.76 -1.24 -18.45
N ALA A 117 -1.36 -1.90 -17.35
CA ALA A 117 -1.47 -3.34 -17.20
C ALA A 117 -2.92 -3.81 -16.91
N GLY A 118 -3.86 -2.88 -16.71
CA GLY A 118 -5.25 -3.19 -16.38
C GLY A 118 -5.44 -3.70 -14.95
N VAL A 119 -4.52 -3.37 -14.04
CA VAL A 119 -4.56 -3.78 -12.63
C VAL A 119 -5.43 -2.81 -11.84
N ASP A 120 -6.51 -3.31 -11.27
CA ASP A 120 -7.29 -2.55 -10.29
C ASP A 120 -6.57 -2.53 -8.95
N ILE A 121 -6.00 -1.38 -8.57
CA ILE A 121 -5.28 -1.21 -7.31
C ILE A 121 -6.17 -1.39 -6.07
N ASN A 122 -7.50 -1.32 -6.23
CA ASN A 122 -8.44 -1.58 -5.15
C ASN A 122 -8.67 -3.08 -4.90
N ASP A 123 -8.26 -3.93 -5.84
CA ASP A 123 -8.27 -5.37 -5.73
C ASP A 123 -6.87 -5.87 -5.40
N TYR A 124 -6.66 -6.28 -4.15
CA TYR A 124 -5.39 -6.86 -3.73
C TYR A 124 -4.99 -8.06 -4.59
N ASP A 125 -5.94 -8.93 -4.97
CA ASP A 125 -5.61 -10.13 -5.74
C ASP A 125 -5.10 -9.75 -7.13
N ALA A 126 -5.63 -8.67 -7.73
CA ALA A 126 -5.12 -8.13 -8.99
C ALA A 126 -3.68 -7.61 -8.85
N VAL A 127 -3.39 -6.84 -7.79
CA VAL A 127 -2.04 -6.34 -7.49
C VAL A 127 -1.07 -7.49 -7.19
N ALA A 128 -1.51 -8.48 -6.41
CA ALA A 128 -0.72 -9.64 -6.05
C ALA A 128 -0.37 -10.48 -7.28
N ASN A 129 -1.33 -10.69 -8.19
CA ASN A 129 -1.11 -11.40 -9.44
C ASN A 129 -0.11 -10.66 -10.36
N HIS A 130 -0.23 -9.33 -10.49
CA HIS A 130 0.69 -8.52 -11.30
C HIS A 130 2.14 -8.62 -10.82
N TYR A 131 2.34 -8.52 -9.50
CA TYR A 131 3.67 -8.55 -8.90
C TYR A 131 4.14 -9.96 -8.46
N ASN A 132 3.37 -11.01 -8.75
CA ASN A 132 3.64 -12.39 -8.31
C ASN A 132 3.85 -12.51 -6.79
N ILE A 133 3.05 -11.79 -6.01
CA ILE A 133 3.06 -11.82 -4.55
C ILE A 133 2.38 -13.11 -4.09
N PRO A 134 3.02 -13.95 -3.25
CA PRO A 134 2.38 -15.13 -2.70
C PRO A 134 1.22 -14.76 -1.74
N ASN A 135 0.15 -15.54 -1.78
CA ASN A 135 -1.07 -15.32 -0.99
C ASN A 135 -0.89 -15.59 0.50
#